data_AF-A0A6P5FID9-F1
#
_entry.id   AF-A0A6P5FID9-F1
#
_cell.length_a   1.000
_cell.length_b   1.000
_cell.length_c   1.000
_cell.angle_alpha   90.00
_cell.angle_beta   90.00
_cell.angle_gamma   90.00
#
_symmetry.space_group_name_H-M   'P 1'
#
loop_
_entity.id
_entity.type
_entity.pdbx_description
1 polymer ?
#
loop_
_entity_poly.entity_id
_entity_poly.type
_entity_poly.pdbx_seq_one_letter_code
_entity_poly.pdbx_strand_id
1 'polypeptide(L)'
;MPKCFLLAARRRASELLPGRACFRALSSALASSSPNIPTSSYCCNARASPLLTRFSTTTTTTTTTTTTTIHPASFRFFSTTTREPDRGPDEIEGEEWMAEWEEEEEEEGGAEPAIGDGGDGGGVALGDVEWGEQALSVAREVLQLHFDDDLAMFAFKVSPRGYVYVRLDKLTKEFGCPAIEEIEKFNSLYKQRLDEMVERGEIPLDLAIEVSSPGAERLLKVPEDLDRFKEMPMRVQYMEEDPTSRHQQQKDGIFMLEVIDVETGRCAWKLADVKENRAEAGRGRPLSRKQKDWRISLPFDTIKRVMLYLKN
;
A
#
# COMPACT_ATOMS: atom_id res chain seq x y z
N MET A 1 11.17 28.52 -38.04
CA MET A 1 10.95 28.47 -39.51
C MET A 1 12.30 28.46 -40.21
N PRO A 2 12.62 27.60 -41.21
CA PRO A 2 12.14 26.26 -41.55
C PRO A 2 13.28 25.19 -41.63
N LYS A 3 12.85 23.93 -41.43
CA LYS A 3 13.26 22.64 -42.05
C LYS A 3 14.64 22.51 -42.72
N CYS A 4 15.42 21.51 -42.27
CA CYS A 4 16.37 20.79 -43.12
C CYS A 4 16.23 19.26 -42.98
N PHE A 5 16.21 18.62 -44.14
CA PHE A 5 16.00 17.20 -44.41
C PHE A 5 17.15 16.33 -43.91
N LEU A 6 16.81 15.13 -43.44
CA LEU A 6 17.73 14.03 -43.18
C LEU A 6 17.34 12.89 -44.13
N LEU A 7 18.22 12.55 -45.09
CA LEU A 7 18.21 11.23 -45.73
C LEU A 7 19.55 10.88 -46.39
N ALA A 8 20.09 9.78 -45.87
CA ALA A 8 20.86 8.72 -46.52
C ALA A 8 22.24 9.01 -47.14
N ALA A 9 23.25 8.31 -46.59
CA ALA A 9 24.26 7.66 -47.41
C ALA A 9 24.65 6.28 -46.83
N ARG A 10 24.24 5.23 -47.55
CA ARG A 10 24.83 3.89 -47.50
C ARG A 10 26.29 3.95 -47.97
N ARG A 11 27.20 3.21 -47.32
CA ARG A 11 28.30 2.53 -48.02
C ARG A 11 28.56 1.15 -47.42
N ARG A 12 28.59 0.16 -48.31
CA ARG A 12 29.17 -1.17 -48.13
C ARG A 12 30.70 -1.06 -48.19
N ALA A 13 31.40 -1.88 -47.42
CA ALA A 13 32.69 -2.43 -47.81
C ALA A 13 32.84 -3.81 -47.17
N SER A 14 33.37 -4.74 -47.96
CA SER A 14 33.48 -6.16 -47.71
C SER A 14 34.88 -6.55 -47.20
N GLU A 15 34.92 -7.72 -46.54
CA GLU A 15 36.03 -8.68 -46.42
C GLU A 15 37.35 -8.26 -45.72
N LEU A 16 37.68 -8.96 -44.62
CA LEU A 16 38.72 -10.01 -44.58
C LEU A 16 38.92 -10.53 -43.13
N LEU A 17 38.64 -11.82 -42.93
CA LEU A 17 39.17 -12.69 -41.87
C LEU A 17 40.60 -13.13 -42.28
N PRO A 18 41.52 -13.58 -41.39
CA PRO A 18 41.30 -14.71 -40.46
C PRO A 18 42.05 -14.69 -39.12
N GLY A 19 41.65 -15.57 -38.19
CA GLY A 19 42.42 -15.83 -36.97
C GLY A 19 41.77 -16.83 -36.02
N ARG A 20 42.00 -18.12 -36.27
CA ARG A 20 41.65 -19.24 -35.38
C ARG A 20 42.44 -19.17 -34.06
N ALA A 21 41.80 -19.48 -32.94
CA ALA A 21 42.44 -20.21 -31.85
C ALA A 21 41.43 -21.19 -31.22
N CYS A 22 41.76 -22.47 -31.33
CA CYS A 22 41.06 -23.58 -30.70
C CYS A 22 41.56 -23.73 -29.26
N PHE A 23 40.66 -23.92 -28.30
CA PHE A 23 40.96 -24.70 -27.11
C PHE A 23 39.82 -25.71 -26.88
N ARG A 24 40.19 -26.99 -27.02
CA ARG A 24 39.38 -28.14 -26.66
C ARG A 24 39.74 -28.58 -25.24
N ALA A 25 38.68 -28.96 -24.52
CA ALA A 25 38.54 -30.09 -23.61
C ALA A 25 39.47 -30.19 -22.38
N LEU A 26 38.83 -30.27 -21.21
CA LEU A 26 38.98 -31.43 -20.34
C LEU A 26 37.62 -31.86 -19.79
N SER A 27 37.23 -33.08 -20.15
CA SER A 27 36.20 -33.87 -19.50
C SER A 27 36.76 -34.45 -18.20
N SER A 28 35.94 -34.54 -17.15
CA SER A 28 36.01 -35.69 -16.25
C SER A 28 34.63 -35.98 -15.67
N ALA A 29 34.19 -37.21 -15.91
CA ALA A 29 33.02 -37.86 -15.34
C ALA A 29 33.54 -39.06 -14.55
N LEU A 30 33.12 -39.21 -13.29
CA LEU A 30 33.03 -40.45 -12.53
C LEU A 30 31.91 -40.21 -11.49
N ALA A 31 30.71 -40.74 -11.68
CA ALA A 31 30.28 -42.12 -11.44
C ALA A 31 30.03 -42.44 -9.95
N SER A 32 28.73 -42.61 -9.65
CA SER A 32 28.11 -43.63 -8.79
C SER A 32 28.58 -43.82 -7.35
N SER A 33 27.64 -43.66 -6.41
CA SER A 33 27.12 -44.79 -5.59
C SER A 33 26.13 -44.32 -4.51
N SER A 34 24.86 -44.70 -4.65
CA SER A 34 24.00 -45.14 -3.53
C SER A 34 24.32 -46.63 -3.25
N PRO A 35 23.99 -47.29 -2.11
CA PRO A 35 22.74 -47.13 -1.35
C PRO A 35 22.78 -47.40 0.18
N ASN A 36 21.58 -47.31 0.79
CA ASN A 36 21.04 -48.07 1.93
C ASN A 36 20.75 -47.35 3.27
N ILE A 37 19.45 -47.43 3.60
CA ILE A 37 18.71 -47.21 4.86
C ILE A 37 19.07 -48.37 5.84
N PRO A 38 19.01 -48.21 7.18
CA PRO A 38 17.78 -48.57 7.93
C PRO A 38 17.44 -47.69 9.16
N THR A 39 16.13 -47.46 9.30
CA THR A 39 15.29 -47.42 10.52
C THR A 39 15.93 -47.36 11.93
N SER A 40 15.42 -46.44 12.76
CA SER A 40 15.17 -46.73 14.18
C SER A 40 13.96 -45.95 14.72
N SER A 41 12.96 -46.72 15.12
CA SER A 41 11.83 -46.38 15.97
C SER A 41 12.25 -46.02 17.40
N TYR A 42 11.55 -45.11 18.07
CA TYR A 42 11.01 -45.33 19.43
C TYR A 42 9.76 -44.47 19.65
N CYS A 43 8.71 -45.13 20.11
CA CYS A 43 7.53 -44.58 20.79
C CYS A 43 7.98 -43.89 22.10
N CYS A 44 7.21 -43.15 22.91
CA CYS A 44 5.78 -43.10 23.22
C CYS A 44 5.55 -42.00 24.28
N ASN A 45 4.28 -41.57 24.43
CA ASN A 45 3.63 -41.08 25.67
C ASN A 45 3.99 -39.67 26.18
N ALA A 46 3.11 -38.91 26.84
CA ALA A 46 1.69 -39.04 27.15
C ALA A 46 1.15 -37.68 27.64
N ARG A 47 -0.19 -37.58 27.63
CA ARG A 47 -1.06 -36.65 28.38
C ARG A 47 -0.51 -36.20 29.73
N ALA A 48 -0.85 -34.96 30.12
CA ALA A 48 -1.76 -34.71 31.25
C ALA A 48 -2.11 -33.22 31.38
N SER A 49 -3.41 -32.90 31.29
CA SER A 49 -4.03 -31.83 32.09
C SER A 49 -4.19 -32.33 33.53
N PRO A 50 -4.27 -31.42 34.52
CA PRO A 50 -5.54 -31.23 35.26
C PRO A 50 -5.77 -29.73 35.60
N LEU A 51 -6.97 -29.12 35.58
CA LEU A 51 -8.14 -29.23 36.50
C LEU A 51 -7.68 -29.25 37.98
N LEU A 52 -8.08 -28.43 38.97
CA LEU A 52 -9.23 -27.60 39.36
C LEU A 52 -8.66 -26.59 40.43
N THR A 53 -9.27 -25.51 40.93
CA THR A 53 -10.49 -25.32 41.76
C THR A 53 -10.46 -23.82 42.16
N ARG A 54 -11.48 -23.01 41.92
CA ARG A 54 -12.62 -22.67 42.81
C ARG A 54 -12.23 -22.13 44.20
N PHE A 55 -12.43 -20.83 44.42
CA PHE A 55 -12.92 -20.27 45.70
C PHE A 55 -13.81 -19.05 45.43
N SER A 56 -15.01 -19.08 46.02
CA SER A 56 -15.92 -17.95 46.17
C SER A 56 -15.58 -17.18 47.44
N THR A 57 -15.68 -15.86 47.40
CA THR A 57 -16.02 -15.04 48.58
C THR A 57 -16.88 -13.86 48.15
N THR A 58 -18.13 -13.91 48.58
CA THR A 58 -19.04 -12.79 48.76
C THR A 58 -18.50 -11.84 49.83
N THR A 59 -18.51 -10.53 49.56
CA THR A 59 -18.53 -9.52 50.63
C THR A 59 -19.52 -8.43 50.25
N THR A 60 -20.62 -8.40 50.99
CA THR A 60 -21.60 -7.34 51.05
C THR A 60 -21.08 -6.24 51.97
N THR A 61 -21.01 -4.99 51.50
CA THR A 61 -20.93 -3.83 52.40
C THR A 61 -21.73 -2.67 51.83
N THR A 62 -22.90 -2.47 52.41
CA THR A 62 -23.69 -1.23 52.41
C THR A 62 -23.03 -0.18 53.30
N THR A 63 -22.90 1.07 52.85
CA THR A 63 -23.43 2.27 53.54
C THR A 63 -23.15 3.58 52.78
N THR A 64 -24.26 4.28 52.48
CA THR A 64 -24.53 5.72 52.68
C THR A 64 -23.79 6.81 51.89
N THR A 65 -24.49 7.28 50.85
CA THR A 65 -24.90 8.67 50.57
C THR A 65 -24.00 9.84 50.99
N THR A 66 -23.49 10.57 50.00
CA THR A 66 -23.44 12.04 50.02
C THR A 66 -23.75 12.58 48.62
N THR A 67 -24.83 13.35 48.56
CA THR A 67 -25.38 14.06 47.41
C THR A 67 -24.48 15.24 47.02
N THR A 68 -24.15 15.39 45.74
CA THR A 68 -23.79 16.69 45.18
C THR A 68 -24.36 16.78 43.77
N THR A 69 -25.39 17.61 43.66
CA THR A 69 -26.12 17.99 42.46
C THR A 69 -25.33 19.05 41.70
N ILE A 70 -24.99 18.80 40.42
CA ILE A 70 -24.61 19.85 39.47
C ILE A 70 -25.35 19.58 38.15
N HIS A 71 -25.85 20.67 37.57
CA HIS A 71 -26.94 20.78 36.60
C HIS A 71 -26.65 20.19 35.20
N PRO A 72 -27.70 19.75 34.48
CA PRO A 72 -27.61 19.39 33.07
C PRO A 72 -27.60 20.65 32.18
N ALA A 73 -26.63 20.75 31.28
CA ALA A 73 -26.63 21.74 30.21
C ALA A 73 -27.58 21.30 29.08
N SER A 74 -28.43 22.23 28.68
CA SER A 74 -29.56 22.07 27.76
C SER A 74 -29.19 21.55 26.38
N PHE A 75 -29.84 20.44 26.00
CA PHE A 75 -30.14 20.14 24.60
C PHE A 75 -31.18 21.14 24.08
N ARG A 76 -30.87 21.86 22.99
CA ARG A 76 -31.87 22.60 22.21
C ARG A 76 -32.24 21.79 20.97
N PHE A 77 -33.38 21.12 21.06
CA PHE A 77 -34.16 20.68 19.91
C PHE A 77 -35.01 21.88 19.45
N PHE A 78 -34.90 22.30 18.19
CA PHE A 78 -35.86 23.22 17.58
C PHE A 78 -36.56 22.49 16.43
N SER A 79 -37.79 22.06 16.69
CA SER A 79 -38.81 21.91 15.64
C SER A 79 -39.56 23.23 15.54
N THR A 80 -39.59 23.82 14.34
CA THR A 80 -40.49 24.93 14.03
C THR A 80 -41.43 24.51 12.91
N THR A 81 -42.71 24.46 13.30
CA THR A 81 -43.86 24.31 12.42
C THR A 81 -44.09 25.63 11.69
N THR A 82 -44.40 25.51 10.41
CA THR A 82 -44.83 26.50 9.41
C THR A 82 -45.58 27.73 9.93
N ARG A 83 -45.07 28.94 9.63
CA ARG A 83 -45.85 30.15 9.27
C ARG A 83 -44.93 31.24 8.67
N GLU A 84 -45.10 31.48 7.37
CA GLU A 84 -44.57 32.60 6.57
C GLU A 84 -45.46 33.86 6.73
N PRO A 85 -45.12 35.05 6.15
CA PRO A 85 -43.81 35.72 6.03
C PRO A 85 -43.88 37.26 6.31
N ASP A 86 -42.77 37.93 6.66
CA ASP A 86 -42.56 39.35 6.29
C ASP A 86 -41.08 39.82 6.38
N ARG A 87 -40.48 40.07 5.20
CA ARG A 87 -39.45 41.07 4.80
C ARG A 87 -38.20 41.38 5.66
N GLY A 88 -37.11 40.63 5.37
CA GLY A 88 -35.80 41.07 4.79
C GLY A 88 -34.79 41.95 5.59
N PRO A 89 -33.52 42.06 5.14
CA PRO A 89 -32.62 41.09 4.51
C PRO A 89 -31.33 40.92 5.35
N ASP A 90 -31.19 39.83 6.10
CA ASP A 90 -29.88 39.49 6.68
C ASP A 90 -29.19 38.54 5.71
N GLU A 91 -28.17 39.07 5.03
CA GLU A 91 -27.13 38.33 4.35
C GLU A 91 -26.50 37.38 5.38
N ILE A 92 -26.97 36.14 5.41
CA ILE A 92 -26.26 35.05 6.08
C ILE A 92 -25.05 34.79 5.19
N GLU A 93 -23.93 35.45 5.51
CA GLU A 93 -22.61 34.99 5.15
C GLU A 93 -22.51 33.55 5.65
N GLY A 94 -22.74 32.61 4.73
CA GLY A 94 -22.49 31.20 4.93
C GLY A 94 -20.99 31.06 5.09
N GLU A 95 -20.55 31.11 6.34
CA GLU A 95 -19.16 30.95 6.75
C GLU A 95 -18.50 29.82 5.95
N GLU A 96 -17.52 30.23 5.14
CA GLU A 96 -16.59 29.38 4.41
C GLU A 96 -15.77 28.53 5.40
N TRP A 97 -16.24 27.33 5.72
CA TRP A 97 -15.49 26.37 6.57
C TRP A 97 -14.87 25.20 5.77
N MET A 98 -14.69 25.32 4.45
CA MET A 98 -14.27 24.17 3.61
C MET A 98 -13.37 24.52 2.42
N ALA A 99 -12.32 25.33 2.55
CA ALA A 99 -11.42 25.57 1.41
C ALA A 99 -9.99 26.08 1.69
N GLU A 100 -9.36 25.78 2.84
CA GLU A 100 -7.99 26.29 3.12
C GLU A 100 -7.06 25.19 3.68
N TRP A 101 -7.09 24.00 3.08
CA TRP A 101 -6.13 22.92 3.40
C TRP A 101 -5.38 22.40 2.17
N GLU A 102 -5.77 22.80 0.97
CA GLU A 102 -5.10 22.40 -0.27
C GLU A 102 -3.91 23.31 -0.63
N GLU A 103 -3.89 24.59 -0.20
CA GLU A 103 -3.00 25.58 -0.84
C GLU A 103 -1.51 25.57 -0.40
N GLU A 104 -1.16 25.17 0.84
CA GLU A 104 0.24 25.28 1.30
C GLU A 104 1.09 24.02 1.07
N GLU A 105 0.51 22.81 1.03
CA GLU A 105 1.26 21.59 0.61
C GLU A 105 1.31 21.43 -0.92
N GLU A 106 0.43 22.08 -1.68
CA GLU A 106 0.46 22.07 -3.15
C GLU A 106 1.60 22.90 -3.76
N GLU A 107 2.18 23.86 -3.02
CA GLU A 107 3.25 24.72 -3.56
C GLU A 107 4.58 23.94 -3.77
N GLU A 108 4.76 22.82 -3.08
CA GLU A 108 5.82 21.84 -3.33
C GLU A 108 5.24 20.64 -4.09
N GLY A 109 4.87 20.88 -5.35
CA GLY A 109 4.17 19.95 -6.26
C GLY A 109 4.29 18.47 -5.87
N GLY A 110 3.17 17.89 -5.44
CA GLY A 110 3.05 16.58 -4.79
C GLY A 110 4.16 15.60 -5.17
N ALA A 111 5.04 15.33 -4.21
CA ALA A 111 6.16 14.42 -4.40
C ALA A 111 5.67 13.06 -4.93
N GLU A 112 6.36 12.50 -5.93
CA GLU A 112 6.03 11.15 -6.40
C GLU A 112 6.12 10.16 -5.22
N PRO A 113 5.15 9.23 -5.07
CA PRO A 113 5.13 8.31 -3.95
C PRO A 113 6.40 7.45 -3.93
N ALA A 114 6.94 7.25 -2.73
CA ALA A 114 8.17 6.49 -2.50
C ALA A 114 7.96 5.46 -1.39
N ILE A 115 8.46 4.23 -1.57
CA ILE A 115 8.27 3.15 -0.60
C ILE A 115 8.64 3.62 0.82
N GLY A 116 7.69 3.55 1.74
CA GLY A 116 7.90 3.92 3.15
C GLY A 116 7.63 5.39 3.49
N ASP A 117 7.09 6.19 2.58
CA ASP A 117 6.77 7.62 2.80
C ASP A 117 5.61 7.89 3.77
N GLY A 118 4.88 6.86 4.21
CA GLY A 118 3.70 7.02 5.07
C GLY A 118 2.46 7.54 4.32
N GLY A 119 2.51 7.64 3.00
CA GLY A 119 1.41 7.94 2.09
C GLY A 119 1.16 6.77 1.15
N ASP A 120 1.16 7.00 -0.15
CA ASP A 120 0.95 5.95 -1.16
C ASP A 120 2.19 5.12 -1.48
N GLY A 121 3.33 5.34 -0.84
CA GLY A 121 4.39 4.34 -0.70
C GLY A 121 4.20 3.36 0.46
N GLY A 122 3.16 3.58 1.28
CA GLY A 122 2.92 2.85 2.52
C GLY A 122 3.99 3.13 3.58
N GLY A 123 3.97 2.34 4.66
CA GLY A 123 4.94 2.45 5.75
C GLY A 123 4.60 3.49 6.81
N VAL A 124 5.61 3.91 7.57
CA VAL A 124 5.42 4.75 8.77
C VAL A 124 6.30 5.99 8.65
N ALA A 125 5.69 7.17 8.75
CA ALA A 125 6.38 8.47 8.77
C ALA A 125 6.01 9.25 10.03
N LEU A 126 6.94 9.37 10.98
CA LEU A 126 6.66 9.95 12.30
C LEU A 126 6.93 11.46 12.42
N GLY A 127 7.34 12.11 11.33
CA GLY A 127 7.43 13.59 11.27
C GLY A 127 8.27 14.24 12.36
N ASP A 128 9.22 13.51 12.96
CA ASP A 128 10.07 13.95 14.08
C ASP A 128 9.32 14.54 15.29
N VAL A 129 8.11 14.03 15.58
CA VAL A 129 7.36 14.40 16.78
C VAL A 129 7.51 13.37 17.91
N GLU A 130 7.69 13.84 19.14
CA GLU A 130 7.91 12.98 20.33
C GLU A 130 6.71 12.08 20.68
N TRP A 131 5.52 12.41 20.20
CA TRP A 131 4.27 11.67 20.46
C TRP A 131 3.91 10.65 19.36
N GLY A 132 4.63 10.68 18.23
CA GLY A 132 4.29 9.89 17.05
C GLY A 132 4.36 8.38 17.28
N GLU A 133 5.37 7.92 18.04
CA GLU A 133 5.54 6.51 18.39
C GLU A 133 4.40 5.99 19.27
N GLN A 134 3.95 6.78 20.24
CA GLN A 134 2.84 6.41 21.11
C GLN A 134 1.54 6.34 20.31
N ALA A 135 1.28 7.31 19.44
CA ALA A 135 0.11 7.28 18.54
C ALA A 135 0.13 6.04 17.62
N LEU A 136 1.28 5.74 17.00
CA LEU A 136 1.47 4.54 16.19
C LEU A 136 1.22 3.24 16.99
N SER A 137 1.75 3.18 18.22
CA SER A 137 1.57 2.02 19.10
C SER A 137 0.09 1.78 19.39
N VAL A 138 -0.66 2.84 19.65
CA VAL A 138 -2.12 2.75 19.90
C VAL A 138 -2.86 2.31 18.64
N ALA A 139 -2.50 2.82 17.45
CA ALA A 139 -3.12 2.38 16.20
C ALA A 139 -2.94 0.87 15.97
N ARG A 140 -1.73 0.36 16.25
CA ARG A 140 -1.43 -1.09 16.19
C ARG A 140 -2.21 -1.89 17.23
N GLU A 141 -2.31 -1.40 18.46
CA GLU A 141 -3.10 -2.04 19.53
C GLU A 141 -4.58 -2.15 19.13
N VAL A 142 -5.16 -1.08 18.59
CA VAL A 142 -6.56 -1.07 18.13
C VAL A 142 -6.80 -2.12 17.05
N LEU A 143 -5.91 -2.22 16.05
CA LEU A 143 -5.99 -3.27 15.03
C LEU A 143 -5.94 -4.67 15.66
N GLN A 144 -4.96 -4.92 16.52
CA GLN A 144 -4.75 -6.23 17.12
C GLN A 144 -5.89 -6.69 18.03
N LEU A 145 -6.53 -5.76 18.76
CA LEU A 145 -7.57 -6.10 19.74
C LEU A 145 -8.98 -6.21 19.14
N HIS A 146 -9.27 -5.48 18.05
CA HIS A 146 -10.64 -5.28 17.58
C HIS A 146 -10.91 -5.72 16.14
N PHE A 147 -9.88 -6.12 15.41
CA PHE A 147 -9.97 -6.54 14.02
C PHE A 147 -9.27 -7.89 13.81
N ASP A 148 -9.69 -8.58 12.75
CA ASP A 148 -9.03 -9.82 12.33
C ASP A 148 -7.71 -9.50 11.61
N ASP A 149 -6.85 -10.51 11.48
CA ASP A 149 -5.55 -10.40 10.81
C ASP A 149 -5.63 -10.02 9.31
N ASP A 150 -6.84 -9.90 8.76
CA ASP A 150 -7.06 -9.51 7.37
C ASP A 150 -7.21 -8.00 7.16
N LEU A 151 -7.22 -7.19 8.23
CA LEU A 151 -7.14 -5.74 8.16
C LEU A 151 -5.76 -5.27 8.65
N ALA A 152 -4.97 -4.71 7.73
CA ALA A 152 -3.62 -4.24 8.02
C ALA A 152 -3.52 -2.72 7.92
N MET A 153 -2.57 -2.14 8.65
CA MET A 153 -2.15 -0.76 8.44
C MET A 153 -1.17 -0.72 7.27
N PHE A 154 -1.59 -0.11 6.16
CA PHE A 154 -0.74 0.09 4.99
C PHE A 154 0.19 1.29 5.18
N ALA A 155 -0.36 2.41 5.67
CA ALA A 155 0.39 3.62 5.92
C ALA A 155 -0.01 4.27 7.25
N PHE A 156 0.96 4.92 7.88
CA PHE A 156 0.77 5.77 9.05
C PHE A 156 1.67 6.98 8.92
N LYS A 157 1.10 8.18 8.99
CA LYS A 157 1.87 9.42 8.97
C LYS A 157 1.38 10.34 10.08
N VAL A 158 2.30 10.98 10.78
CA VAL A 158 1.98 12.09 11.67
C VAL A 158 2.72 13.36 11.27
N SER A 159 2.12 14.50 11.59
CA SER A 159 2.67 15.82 11.29
C SER A 159 2.91 16.62 12.58
N PRO A 160 3.98 17.44 12.64
CA PRO A 160 4.16 18.45 13.68
C PRO A 160 2.97 19.38 13.88
N ARG A 161 2.13 19.56 12.85
CA ARG A 161 0.91 20.39 12.89
C ARG A 161 -0.28 19.70 13.59
N GLY A 162 -0.10 18.50 14.14
CA GLY A 162 -1.16 17.78 14.85
C GLY A 162 -2.06 16.94 13.93
N TYR A 163 -1.55 16.44 12.82
CA TYR A 163 -2.31 15.54 11.94
C TYR A 163 -1.87 14.10 12.10
N VAL A 164 -2.83 13.18 12.06
CA VAL A 164 -2.62 11.74 12.00
C VAL A 164 -3.34 11.18 10.77
N TYR A 165 -2.58 10.58 9.86
CA TYR A 165 -3.09 9.88 8.69
C TYR A 165 -2.90 8.39 8.87
N VAL A 166 -3.97 7.62 8.72
CA VAL A 166 -3.95 6.16 8.78
C VAL A 166 -4.58 5.60 7.51
N ARG A 167 -3.83 4.75 6.79
CA ARG A 167 -4.36 4.02 5.64
C ARG A 167 -4.52 2.54 5.97
N LEU A 168 -5.75 2.05 5.89
CA LEU A 168 -6.14 0.68 6.22
C LEU A 168 -6.33 -0.14 4.95
N ASP A 169 -5.80 -1.36 4.96
CA ASP A 169 -5.78 -2.25 3.80
C ASP A 169 -6.36 -3.62 4.14
N LYS A 170 -7.39 -4.01 3.39
CA LYS A 170 -8.11 -5.26 3.58
C LYS A 170 -7.46 -6.35 2.72
N LEU A 171 -6.63 -7.18 3.34
CA LEU A 171 -5.78 -8.17 2.68
C LEU A 171 -6.58 -9.22 1.89
N THR A 172 -7.81 -9.51 2.33
CA THR A 172 -8.72 -10.47 1.70
C THR A 172 -9.47 -9.93 0.48
N LYS A 173 -9.45 -8.62 0.23
CA LYS A 173 -10.12 -7.99 -0.92
C LYS A 173 -9.14 -7.71 -2.05
N GLU A 174 -9.63 -7.87 -3.28
CA GLU A 174 -8.87 -7.69 -4.53
C GLU A 174 -8.18 -6.33 -4.63
N PHE A 175 -8.91 -5.24 -4.34
CA PHE A 175 -8.37 -3.87 -4.36
C PHE A 175 -7.81 -3.43 -3.00
N GLY A 176 -7.93 -4.26 -1.96
CA GLY A 176 -7.47 -3.90 -0.63
C GLY A 176 -8.30 -2.84 0.10
N CYS A 177 -9.47 -2.44 -0.40
CA CYS A 177 -10.29 -1.41 0.27
C CYS A 177 -11.14 -2.02 1.40
N PRO A 178 -10.96 -1.61 2.68
CA PRO A 178 -11.86 -2.00 3.76
C PRO A 178 -13.29 -1.52 3.53
N ALA A 179 -14.25 -2.12 4.24
CA ALA A 179 -15.61 -1.61 4.25
C ALA A 179 -15.70 -0.31 5.06
N ILE A 180 -16.67 0.55 4.76
CA ILE A 180 -16.83 1.84 5.47
C ILE A 180 -17.05 1.62 6.97
N GLU A 181 -17.77 0.57 7.34
CA GLU A 181 -18.03 0.20 8.74
C GLU A 181 -16.74 -0.17 9.49
N GLU A 182 -15.76 -0.77 8.79
CA GLU A 182 -14.46 -1.10 9.37
C GLU A 182 -13.64 0.16 9.62
N ILE A 183 -13.67 1.11 8.67
CA ILE A 183 -13.00 2.41 8.77
C ILE A 183 -13.60 3.23 9.91
N GLU A 184 -14.92 3.34 9.97
CA GLU A 184 -15.65 4.07 11.03
C GLU A 184 -15.39 3.46 12.42
N LYS A 185 -15.41 2.14 12.52
CA LYS A 185 -15.09 1.42 13.76
C LYS A 185 -13.66 1.69 14.21
N PHE A 186 -12.68 1.62 13.29
CA PHE A 186 -11.28 1.88 13.62
C PHE A 186 -11.11 3.33 14.07
N ASN A 187 -11.64 4.29 13.31
CA ASN A 187 -11.57 5.71 13.62
C ASN A 187 -12.14 6.01 15.02
N SER A 188 -13.30 5.44 15.34
CA SER A 188 -13.95 5.64 16.64
C SER A 188 -13.10 5.12 17.81
N LEU A 189 -12.57 3.89 17.69
CA LEU A 189 -11.75 3.28 18.73
C LEU A 189 -10.40 3.98 18.88
N TYR A 190 -9.77 4.33 17.76
CA TYR A 190 -8.48 5.00 17.76
C TYR A 190 -8.58 6.39 18.37
N LYS A 191 -9.60 7.16 17.96
CA LYS A 191 -9.88 8.48 18.54
C LYS A 191 -10.11 8.40 20.04
N GLN A 192 -10.92 7.45 20.52
CA GLN A 192 -11.14 7.26 21.96
C GLN A 192 -9.82 7.05 22.72
N ARG A 193 -8.91 6.23 22.18
CA ARG A 193 -7.62 5.95 22.83
C ARG A 193 -6.68 7.15 22.79
N LEU A 194 -6.71 7.95 21.72
CA LEU A 194 -5.97 9.21 21.65
C LEU A 194 -6.53 10.24 22.64
N ASP A 195 -7.85 10.38 22.78
CA ASP A 195 -8.48 11.29 23.74
C ASP A 195 -8.03 10.95 25.18
N GLU A 196 -7.95 9.67 25.54
CA GLU A 196 -7.42 9.24 26.84
C GLU A 196 -5.94 9.63 27.05
N MET A 197 -5.13 9.67 25.99
CA MET A 197 -3.72 10.12 26.05
C MET A 197 -3.62 11.64 26.18
N VAL A 198 -4.50 12.37 25.50
CA VAL A 198 -4.63 13.83 25.63
C VAL A 198 -4.94 14.20 27.08
N GLU A 199 -5.89 13.50 27.70
CA GLU A 199 -6.25 13.70 29.12
C GLU A 199 -5.07 13.45 30.08
N ARG A 200 -4.17 12.52 29.73
CA ARG A 200 -2.93 12.24 30.47
C ARG A 200 -1.79 13.22 30.14
N GLY A 201 -1.97 14.09 29.16
CA GLY A 201 -0.95 15.03 28.68
C GLY A 201 0.19 14.35 27.91
N GLU A 202 -0.05 13.17 27.34
CA GLU A 202 0.96 12.41 26.59
C GLU A 202 1.09 12.86 25.13
N ILE A 203 0.01 13.42 24.56
CA ILE A 203 -0.05 13.92 23.17
C ILE A 203 -0.73 15.31 23.11
N PRO A 204 -0.56 16.07 22.02
CA PRO A 204 -1.19 17.39 21.85
C PRO A 204 -2.73 17.31 21.90
N LEU A 205 -3.37 18.37 22.40
CA LEU A 205 -4.83 18.46 22.51
C LEU A 205 -5.55 18.56 21.16
N ASP A 206 -4.94 19.24 20.20
CA ASP A 206 -5.56 19.54 18.91
C ASP A 206 -5.01 18.60 17.83
N LEU A 207 -5.59 17.38 17.77
CA LEU A 207 -5.26 16.40 16.75
C LEU A 207 -6.40 16.22 15.76
N ALA A 208 -6.07 16.34 14.47
CA ALA A 208 -6.92 15.95 13.37
C ALA A 208 -6.55 14.53 12.89
N ILE A 209 -7.55 13.69 12.67
CA ILE A 209 -7.37 12.29 12.27
C ILE A 209 -8.06 12.06 10.93
N GLU A 210 -7.32 11.50 9.98
CA GLU A 210 -7.86 10.96 8.74
C GLU A 210 -7.62 9.45 8.70
N VAL A 211 -8.68 8.68 8.46
CA VAL A 211 -8.59 7.24 8.22
C VAL A 211 -9.17 6.94 6.85
N SER A 212 -8.36 6.38 5.97
CA SER A 212 -8.74 6.09 4.58
C SER A 212 -8.21 4.72 4.14
N SER A 213 -8.55 4.28 2.93
CA SER A 213 -7.95 3.11 2.30
C SER A 213 -6.85 3.54 1.33
N PRO A 214 -5.81 2.72 1.08
CA PRO A 214 -4.84 3.05 0.05
C PRO A 214 -5.52 3.16 -1.32
N GLY A 215 -5.18 4.20 -2.07
CA GLY A 215 -5.79 4.47 -3.36
C GLY A 215 -5.28 3.54 -4.47
N ALA A 216 -5.65 3.89 -5.70
CA ALA A 216 -5.10 3.32 -6.93
C ALA A 216 -3.63 3.64 -7.14
N GLU A 217 -3.19 4.75 -6.54
CA GLU A 217 -1.85 5.31 -6.64
C GLU A 217 -0.85 4.58 -5.74
N ARG A 218 -1.32 3.59 -4.96
CA ARG A 218 -0.47 2.78 -4.09
C ARG A 218 0.70 2.18 -4.86
N LEU A 219 1.88 2.30 -4.27
CA LEU A 219 3.11 1.71 -4.72
C LEU A 219 3.21 0.28 -4.19
N LEU A 220 3.35 -0.69 -5.08
CA LEU A 220 3.46 -2.10 -4.73
C LEU A 220 4.92 -2.46 -4.44
N LYS A 221 5.17 -3.12 -3.31
CA LYS A 221 6.47 -3.67 -2.95
C LYS A 221 6.79 -4.89 -3.81
N VAL A 222 8.01 -4.91 -4.33
CA VAL A 222 8.50 -5.99 -5.20
C VAL A 222 9.50 -6.83 -4.42
N PRO A 223 9.27 -8.15 -4.25
CA PRO A 223 8.17 -8.95 -4.83
C PRO A 223 6.91 -9.08 -3.95
N GLU A 224 6.90 -8.54 -2.73
CA GLU A 224 5.97 -8.91 -1.65
C GLU A 224 4.49 -8.74 -2.02
N ASP A 225 4.15 -7.64 -2.68
CA ASP A 225 2.75 -7.33 -3.00
C ASP A 225 2.30 -7.94 -4.34
N LEU A 226 3.24 -8.40 -5.17
CA LEU A 226 2.95 -8.75 -6.56
C LEU A 226 1.97 -9.93 -6.70
N ASP A 227 2.08 -10.96 -5.86
CA ASP A 227 1.22 -12.13 -5.95
C ASP A 227 -0.25 -11.78 -5.66
N ARG A 228 -0.46 -10.87 -4.70
CA ARG A 228 -1.79 -10.42 -4.28
C ARG A 228 -2.56 -9.76 -5.42
N PHE A 229 -1.86 -9.01 -6.27
CA PHE A 229 -2.45 -8.23 -7.36
C PHE A 229 -2.22 -8.83 -8.75
N LYS A 230 -1.75 -10.08 -8.85
CA LYS A 230 -1.30 -10.71 -10.12
C LYS A 230 -2.36 -10.76 -11.24
N GLU A 231 -3.64 -10.78 -10.87
CA GLU A 231 -4.77 -10.80 -11.81
C GLU A 231 -5.19 -9.39 -12.26
N MET A 232 -4.49 -8.34 -11.82
CA MET A 232 -4.74 -6.96 -12.19
C MET A 232 -3.65 -6.42 -13.12
N PRO A 233 -4.01 -5.55 -14.09
CA PRO A 233 -3.01 -4.82 -14.84
C PRO A 233 -2.27 -3.83 -13.93
N MET A 234 -0.96 -3.69 -14.14
CA MET A 234 -0.09 -2.81 -13.38
C MET A 234 0.71 -1.93 -14.33
N ARG A 235 0.92 -0.67 -13.96
CA ARG A 235 1.91 0.19 -14.58
C ARG A 235 3.26 -0.10 -13.93
N VAL A 236 4.21 -0.59 -14.74
CA VAL A 236 5.56 -0.95 -14.28
C VAL A 236 6.57 -0.03 -14.93
N GLN A 237 7.40 0.61 -14.11
CA GLN A 237 8.58 1.34 -14.55
C GLN A 237 9.83 0.55 -14.19
N TYR A 238 10.75 0.40 -15.14
CA TYR A 238 11.94 -0.42 -14.99
C TYR A 238 13.12 0.14 -15.80
N MET A 239 14.32 -0.25 -15.42
CA MET A 239 15.55 0.08 -16.14
C MET A 239 15.90 -1.05 -17.10
N GLU A 240 16.14 -0.73 -18.37
CA GLU A 240 16.66 -1.66 -19.36
C GLU A 240 18.05 -1.23 -19.82
N GLU A 241 18.99 -2.18 -19.84
CA GLU A 241 20.32 -1.96 -20.42
C GLU A 241 20.24 -1.98 -21.94
N ASP A 242 20.73 -0.92 -22.59
CA ASP A 242 20.90 -0.92 -24.03
C ASP A 242 22.10 -1.84 -24.39
N PRO A 243 21.90 -2.85 -25.24
CA PRO A 243 22.99 -3.76 -25.63
C PRO A 243 24.09 -3.08 -26.45
N THR A 244 23.83 -1.89 -27.01
CA THR A 244 24.76 -1.19 -27.91
C THR A 244 25.48 -0.02 -27.25
N SER A 245 24.87 0.59 -26.25
CA SER A 245 25.44 1.66 -25.45
C SER A 245 25.29 1.24 -24.00
N ARG A 246 26.34 1.26 -23.17
CA ARG A 246 26.24 0.85 -21.75
C ARG A 246 25.38 1.82 -20.90
N HIS A 247 24.41 2.48 -21.50
CA HIS A 247 23.45 3.37 -20.90
C HIS A 247 22.20 2.56 -20.53
N GLN A 248 21.70 2.80 -19.33
CA GLN A 248 20.40 2.29 -18.90
C GLN A 248 19.32 3.30 -19.32
N GLN A 249 18.24 2.79 -19.88
CA GLN A 249 17.08 3.59 -20.24
C GLN A 249 15.92 3.20 -19.34
N GLN A 250 15.28 4.20 -18.73
CA GLN A 250 14.03 4.00 -18.02
C GLN A 250 12.92 3.74 -19.04
N LYS A 251 12.18 2.66 -18.83
CA LYS A 251 11.00 2.28 -19.61
C LYS A 251 9.80 2.15 -18.71
N ASP A 252 8.62 2.37 -19.28
CA ASP A 252 7.35 2.13 -18.63
C ASP A 252 6.40 1.35 -19.54
N GLY A 253 5.44 0.66 -18.93
CA GLY A 253 4.39 -0.02 -19.67
C GLY A 253 3.31 -0.56 -18.74
N ILE A 254 2.19 -0.98 -19.34
CA ILE A 254 1.07 -1.59 -18.61
C ILE A 254 1.09 -3.09 -18.87
N PHE A 255 1.30 -3.87 -17.81
CA PHE A 255 1.52 -5.30 -17.89
C PHE A 255 0.59 -6.07 -16.97
N MET A 256 0.44 -7.35 -17.25
CA MET A 256 -0.09 -8.34 -16.31
C MET A 256 1.08 -9.18 -15.83
N LEU A 257 1.11 -9.48 -14.54
CA LEU A 257 2.08 -10.41 -13.98
C LEU A 257 1.77 -11.83 -14.51
N GLU A 258 2.82 -12.60 -14.80
CA GLU A 258 2.68 -14.00 -15.22
C GLU A 258 3.35 -14.97 -14.26
N VAL A 259 4.58 -14.67 -13.85
CA VAL A 259 5.36 -15.52 -12.93
C VAL A 259 6.18 -14.65 -12.00
N ILE A 260 6.23 -15.02 -10.73
CA ILE A 260 7.23 -14.55 -9.77
C ILE A 260 8.18 -15.71 -9.51
N ASP A 261 9.47 -15.50 -9.74
CA ASP A 261 10.52 -16.45 -9.45
C ASP A 261 11.42 -15.85 -8.37
N VAL A 262 11.11 -16.21 -7.12
CA VAL A 262 11.85 -15.74 -5.94
C VAL A 262 13.26 -16.33 -5.91
N GLU A 263 13.48 -17.53 -6.47
CA GLU A 263 14.79 -18.18 -6.48
C GLU A 263 15.78 -17.44 -7.39
N THR A 264 15.32 -16.98 -8.56
CA THR A 264 16.16 -16.20 -9.48
C THR A 264 16.10 -14.70 -9.26
N GLY A 265 15.21 -14.22 -8.38
CA GLY A 265 15.02 -12.80 -8.11
C GLY A 265 14.39 -12.05 -9.29
N ARG A 266 13.49 -12.71 -10.03
CA ARG A 266 12.91 -12.18 -11.27
C ARG A 266 11.40 -12.36 -11.31
N CYS A 267 10.74 -11.55 -12.13
CA CYS A 267 9.34 -11.75 -12.51
C CYS A 267 9.16 -11.63 -14.02
N ALA A 268 8.18 -12.38 -14.54
CA ALA A 268 7.79 -12.36 -15.94
C ALA A 268 6.47 -11.61 -16.11
N TRP A 269 6.41 -10.77 -17.13
CA TRP A 269 5.30 -9.87 -17.42
C TRP A 269 4.83 -10.06 -18.86
N LYS A 270 3.52 -9.94 -19.07
CA LYS A 270 2.89 -9.90 -20.39
C LYS A 270 2.20 -8.58 -20.62
N LEU A 271 2.02 -8.16 -21.87
CA LEU A 271 1.25 -6.95 -22.17
C LEU A 271 -0.19 -7.10 -21.66
N ALA A 272 -0.65 -6.10 -20.90
CA ALA A 272 -2.05 -6.02 -20.51
C ALA A 272 -2.91 -5.68 -21.72
N ASP A 273 -4.10 -6.29 -21.81
CA ASP A 273 -5.02 -6.06 -22.91
C ASP A 273 -5.90 -4.81 -22.69
N VAL A 274 -5.23 -3.65 -22.61
CA VAL A 274 -5.82 -2.33 -22.33
C VAL A 274 -5.77 -1.41 -23.54
N LYS A 275 -6.54 -0.31 -23.52
CA LYS A 275 -6.74 0.58 -24.69
C LYS A 275 -5.44 1.23 -25.16
N GLU A 276 -4.55 1.56 -24.23
CA GLU A 276 -3.26 2.22 -24.40
C GLU A 276 -2.32 1.30 -25.17
N ASN A 277 -2.19 0.05 -24.74
CA ASN A 277 -1.39 -0.96 -25.42
C ASN A 277 -2.00 -1.36 -26.79
N ARG A 278 -3.33 -1.28 -26.95
CA ARG A 278 -4.01 -1.49 -28.24
C ARG A 278 -3.85 -0.32 -29.20
N ALA A 279 -3.72 0.91 -28.71
CA ALA A 279 -3.67 2.11 -29.53
C ALA A 279 -2.50 2.07 -30.52
N GLU A 280 -1.38 1.46 -30.15
CA GLU A 280 -0.23 1.19 -31.02
C GLU A 280 -0.58 0.33 -32.24
N ALA A 281 -1.59 -0.55 -32.14
CA ALA A 281 -2.06 -1.42 -33.22
C ALA A 281 -3.26 -0.83 -34.02
N GLY A 282 -3.76 0.35 -33.61
CA GLY A 282 -4.94 1.02 -34.16
C GLY A 282 -6.15 0.97 -33.22
N ARG A 283 -6.77 2.13 -32.97
CA ARG A 283 -7.90 2.30 -32.01
C ARG A 283 -8.96 1.20 -32.16
N GLY A 284 -9.24 0.49 -31.07
CA GLY A 284 -10.29 -0.51 -30.97
C GLY A 284 -9.91 -1.93 -31.44
N ARG A 285 -8.73 -2.14 -32.05
CA ARG A 285 -8.27 -3.48 -32.41
C ARG A 285 -7.76 -4.22 -31.17
N PRO A 286 -8.11 -5.51 -30.98
CA PRO A 286 -7.48 -6.34 -29.97
C PRO A 286 -5.96 -6.44 -30.19
N LEU A 287 -5.21 -6.80 -29.16
CA LEU A 287 -3.78 -7.09 -29.31
C LEU A 287 -3.54 -8.16 -30.39
N SER A 288 -2.53 -7.93 -31.23
CA SER A 288 -2.07 -8.91 -32.22
C SER A 288 -1.55 -10.18 -31.55
N ARG A 289 -1.49 -11.29 -32.30
CA ARG A 289 -0.93 -12.55 -31.79
C ARG A 289 0.48 -12.36 -31.21
N LYS A 290 1.32 -11.61 -31.91
CA LYS A 290 2.69 -11.29 -31.47
C LYS A 290 2.71 -10.52 -30.15
N GLN A 291 1.81 -9.57 -29.95
CA GLN A 291 1.70 -8.81 -28.70
C GLN A 291 1.18 -9.68 -27.56
N LYS A 292 0.20 -10.55 -27.83
CA LYS A 292 -0.33 -11.49 -26.82
C LYS A 292 0.70 -12.50 -26.34
N ASP A 293 1.61 -12.91 -27.21
CA ASP A 293 2.68 -13.86 -26.89
C ASP A 293 3.96 -13.14 -26.38
N TRP A 294 4.00 -11.80 -26.40
CA TRP A 294 5.16 -11.04 -25.94
C TRP A 294 5.29 -11.13 -24.42
N ARG A 295 6.53 -11.36 -23.96
CA ARG A 295 6.90 -11.44 -22.54
C ARG A 295 8.19 -10.70 -22.29
N ILE A 296 8.32 -10.14 -21.09
CA ILE A 296 9.58 -9.61 -20.57
C ILE A 296 9.85 -10.23 -19.20
N SER A 297 11.10 -10.60 -18.95
CA SER A 297 11.56 -11.07 -17.65
C SER A 297 12.45 -10.00 -17.02
N LEU A 298 12.04 -9.46 -15.88
CA LEU A 298 12.71 -8.37 -15.18
C LEU A 298 13.28 -8.86 -13.84
N PRO A 299 14.56 -8.59 -13.53
CA PRO A 299 15.06 -8.65 -12.16
C PRO A 299 14.30 -7.70 -11.23
N PHE A 300 14.14 -8.07 -9.96
CA PHE A 300 13.47 -7.22 -8.97
C PHE A 300 14.14 -5.85 -8.80
N ASP A 301 15.47 -5.78 -8.82
CA ASP A 301 16.27 -4.55 -8.61
C ASP A 301 16.21 -3.55 -9.79
N THR A 302 15.85 -4.03 -10.98
CA THR A 302 15.62 -3.17 -12.16
C THR A 302 14.27 -2.47 -12.13
N ILE A 303 13.30 -3.00 -11.37
CA ILE A 303 11.97 -2.42 -11.25
C ILE A 303 12.04 -1.22 -10.31
N LYS A 304 11.55 -0.07 -10.77
CA LYS A 304 11.59 1.20 -10.03
C LYS A 304 10.27 1.53 -9.38
N ARG A 305 9.16 1.22 -10.04
CA ARG A 305 7.82 1.54 -9.56
C ARG A 305 6.81 0.57 -10.16
N VAL A 306 5.89 0.11 -9.32
CA VAL A 306 4.73 -0.70 -9.71
C VAL A 306 3.50 -0.11 -9.06
N MET A 307 2.50 0.24 -9.87
CA MET A 307 1.21 0.76 -9.40
C MET A 307 0.07 0.01 -10.09
N LEU A 308 -1.09 -0.07 -9.45
CA LEU A 308 -2.27 -0.64 -10.08
C LEU A 308 -2.70 0.23 -11.27
N TYR A 309 -3.06 -0.40 -12.38
CA TYR A 309 -3.65 0.31 -13.52
C TYR A 309 -5.18 0.26 -13.39
N LEU A 310 -5.79 1.44 -13.24
CA LEU A 310 -7.23 1.59 -13.33
C LEU A 310 -7.62 2.04 -14.74
N LYS A 311 -8.72 1.45 -15.23
CA LYS A 311 -9.27 1.80 -16.53
C LYS A 311 -10.07 3.11 -16.39
N ASN A 312 -9.60 4.15 -17.05
CA ASN A 312 -10.32 5.42 -17.21
C ASN A 312 -11.49 5.31 -18.19
#